data_AF-A0A960PH66-F1
#
_entry.id   AF-A0A960PH66-F1
#
_cell.length_a   1.000
_cell.length_b   1.000
_cell.length_c   1.000
_cell.angle_alpha   90.00
_cell.angle_beta   90.00
_cell.angle_gamma   90.00
#
_symmetry.space_group_name_H-M   'P 1'
#
loop_
_entity.id
_entity.type
_entity.pdbx_description
1 polymer ?
#
loop_
_entity_poly.entity_id
_entity_poly.type
_entity_poly.pdbx_seq_one_letter_code
_entity_poly.pdbx_strand_id
1 'polypeptide(L)'
;MANLGVSGWPRRLALAATASALLIGSGCSGDAAGDAADGPAPGRTAFFTVDVPESWRLIAAGTGNIEQMWGWDCCGSDEPFTLVEADEGERHLFVSIAGLEELQGGLFQAASPSGSPGRALTVDGDPALLTTDLMGPDGRTGGSDLVVERSDDLAVRVQGRASEAELVALAEATVVPDDHRLAPDLEGEPVSGMTVVGGVDASGLLALRSTLEVGEDLVPGDDEARSMGWALPAGEFRGGTTASVVVVPAASIDLTALEARAVELGATVAQAEVDGRNALGIEGPQFASRNAATTLVTTTEWGAALVVTAQSGETGRSRLPSLGDLARIARTVRPVSDARWEAAVVEAGGGPGLQPNVGREEIVRGESDGLAWLLQTDGTGPNARGEGLGNDGVDDCLRLEGGERACAEIYGGHSDRAAQPVDAALRRGALPNGDQVVVIIETAESPTSVVRATGDGAARSAPLVAVPGHDTKAAVLTLAADAELRCDGEGPATPGNTVVRLEELDDGGSTVGCLTW
;
A
#
# COMPACT_ATOMS: atom_id res chain seq x y z
N MET A 1 63.12 45.90 -10.21
CA MET A 1 63.66 45.76 -8.83
C MET A 1 63.42 44.31 -8.41
N ALA A 2 64.44 43.61 -7.86
CA ALA A 2 64.43 42.23 -7.31
C ALA A 2 63.84 41.09 -8.19
N ASN A 3 64.61 40.10 -8.69
CA ASN A 3 65.14 38.88 -8.01
C ASN A 3 64.02 37.93 -7.51
N LEU A 4 63.94 36.60 -7.78
CA LEU A 4 64.68 35.54 -8.55
C LEU A 4 63.63 34.43 -8.93
N GLY A 5 63.85 33.37 -9.72
CA GLY A 5 64.96 32.93 -10.58
C GLY A 5 65.30 31.41 -10.45
N VAL A 6 65.43 30.67 -11.58
CA VAL A 6 66.00 29.27 -11.73
C VAL A 6 65.07 28.12 -11.20
N SER A 7 64.85 26.93 -11.79
CA SER A 7 65.13 26.24 -13.09
C SER A 7 64.31 24.92 -13.18
N GLY A 8 64.16 24.28 -14.35
CA GLY A 8 63.80 22.83 -14.40
C GLY A 8 63.17 22.29 -15.69
N TRP A 9 63.95 21.53 -16.48
CA TRP A 9 63.55 20.70 -17.64
C TRP A 9 63.41 19.21 -17.21
N PRO A 10 62.98 18.23 -18.04
CA PRO A 10 61.76 18.10 -18.87
C PRO A 10 61.20 16.62 -18.84
N ARG A 11 60.49 16.16 -19.91
CA ARG A 11 60.00 14.77 -20.23
C ARG A 11 58.61 14.42 -19.62
N ARG A 12 57.60 13.92 -20.34
CA ARG A 12 57.41 12.80 -21.31
C ARG A 12 57.26 11.41 -20.65
N LEU A 13 56.17 10.70 -21.03
CA LEU A 13 55.91 9.24 -20.88
C LEU A 13 55.65 8.78 -19.42
N ALA A 14 54.88 7.72 -19.11
CA ALA A 14 53.95 6.85 -19.87
C ALA A 14 53.18 5.90 -18.90
N LEU A 15 52.20 5.15 -19.43
CA LEU A 15 51.69 3.81 -19.01
C LEU A 15 51.50 3.45 -17.51
N ALA A 16 50.27 3.01 -17.18
CA ALA A 16 49.95 1.79 -16.40
C ALA A 16 48.55 1.31 -16.85
N ALA A 17 48.36 0.11 -17.42
CA ALA A 17 48.23 -1.20 -16.75
C ALA A 17 47.01 -1.24 -15.81
N THR A 18 45.86 -1.87 -16.08
CA THR A 18 45.50 -3.22 -16.60
C THR A 18 45.78 -4.37 -15.60
N ALA A 19 44.77 -5.26 -15.45
CA ALA A 19 44.72 -6.54 -14.69
C ALA A 19 44.49 -6.45 -13.16
N SER A 20 43.81 -7.39 -12.47
CA SER A 20 42.89 -8.50 -12.88
C SER A 20 42.30 -9.22 -11.64
N ALA A 21 41.08 -9.78 -11.75
CA ALA A 21 40.50 -10.88 -10.95
C ALA A 21 40.35 -10.65 -9.41
N LEU A 22 39.58 -11.41 -8.61
CA LEU A 22 38.66 -12.56 -8.78
C LEU A 22 37.26 -12.14 -8.25
N LEU A 23 36.14 -12.83 -8.51
CA LEU A 23 35.66 -13.98 -7.71
C LEU A 23 34.41 -14.61 -8.37
N ILE A 24 34.54 -15.85 -8.86
CA ILE A 24 33.43 -16.81 -9.05
C ILE A 24 33.99 -18.17 -8.63
N GLY A 25 33.33 -18.86 -7.69
CA GLY A 25 33.78 -20.17 -7.20
C GLY A 25 33.06 -20.61 -5.93
N SER A 26 32.17 -21.57 -6.07
CA SER A 26 31.37 -22.23 -5.02
C SER A 26 32.19 -23.07 -4.04
N GLY A 27 31.67 -23.33 -2.83
CA GLY A 27 32.31 -24.26 -1.88
C GLY A 27 31.60 -24.44 -0.53
N CYS A 28 30.95 -25.59 -0.36
CA CYS A 28 30.16 -26.06 0.79
C CYS A 28 30.76 -26.00 2.21
N SER A 29 29.85 -25.96 3.20
CA SER A 29 29.83 -26.68 4.50
C SER A 29 30.92 -26.43 5.56
N GLY A 30 30.48 -26.12 6.78
CA GLY A 30 31.30 -26.11 8.00
C GLY A 30 30.45 -26.07 9.28
N ASP A 31 30.36 -27.22 9.94
CA ASP A 31 29.60 -27.60 11.14
C ASP A 31 29.23 -26.57 12.23
N ALA A 32 28.09 -26.90 12.86
CA ALA A 32 27.49 -26.31 14.05
C ALA A 32 28.44 -25.90 15.19
N ALA A 33 28.29 -24.65 15.63
CA ALA A 33 28.34 -24.25 17.02
C ALA A 33 27.18 -23.27 17.26
N GLY A 34 26.43 -23.44 18.35
CA GLY A 34 25.34 -22.53 18.67
C GLY A 34 25.88 -21.28 19.36
N ASP A 35 25.44 -20.11 18.92
CA ASP A 35 25.56 -18.86 19.66
C ASP A 35 24.20 -18.16 19.72
N ALA A 36 24.08 -17.22 20.65
CA ALA A 36 22.82 -16.63 21.08
C ALA A 36 22.13 -15.83 19.96
N ALA A 37 20.85 -15.51 20.19
CA ALA A 37 20.16 -14.49 19.41
C ALA A 37 20.84 -13.13 19.66
N ASP A 38 21.75 -12.76 18.77
CA ASP A 38 22.13 -11.36 18.58
C ASP A 38 20.85 -10.59 18.26
N GLY A 39 20.56 -9.56 19.05
CA GLY A 39 19.41 -8.69 18.81
C GLY A 39 19.52 -8.02 17.44
N PRO A 40 18.39 -7.65 16.81
CA PRO A 40 18.41 -6.96 15.53
C PRO A 40 19.29 -5.71 15.61
N ALA A 41 20.01 -5.43 14.52
CA ALA A 41 20.74 -4.17 14.40
C ALA A 41 19.78 -2.97 14.60
N PRO A 42 20.23 -1.88 15.24
CA PRO A 42 19.39 -0.71 15.43
C PRO A 42 18.82 -0.24 14.08
N GLY A 43 17.50 -0.03 14.01
CA GLY A 43 16.81 0.40 12.80
C GLY A 43 16.25 -0.69 11.88
N ARG A 44 16.27 -1.98 12.27
CA ARG A 44 15.48 -3.01 11.56
C ARG A 44 14.47 -3.68 12.49
N THR A 45 13.21 -3.71 12.04
CA THR A 45 12.11 -4.44 12.67
C THR A 45 12.43 -5.94 12.71
N ALA A 46 12.31 -6.55 13.89
CA ALA A 46 12.59 -7.98 14.05
C ALA A 46 11.52 -8.83 13.36
N PHE A 47 11.93 -9.88 12.67
CA PHE A 47 11.02 -10.92 12.21
C PHE A 47 10.36 -11.62 13.39
N PHE A 48 9.08 -12.00 13.23
CA PHE A 48 8.30 -12.63 14.29
C PHE A 48 7.44 -13.80 13.78
N THR A 49 6.84 -14.51 14.73
CA THR A 49 5.77 -15.49 14.53
C THR A 49 4.65 -15.20 15.51
N VAL A 50 3.44 -15.66 15.20
CA VAL A 50 2.26 -15.49 16.06
C VAL A 50 1.52 -16.82 16.14
N ASP A 51 1.19 -17.25 17.35
CA ASP A 51 0.28 -18.38 17.52
C ASP A 51 -1.17 -17.86 17.47
N VAL A 52 -1.85 -18.12 16.37
CA VAL A 52 -3.30 -17.90 16.18
C VAL A 52 -4.06 -19.23 16.31
N PRO A 53 -5.39 -19.22 16.56
CA PRO A 53 -6.17 -20.46 16.62
C PRO A 53 -6.14 -21.21 15.28
N GLU A 54 -6.08 -22.55 15.29
CA GLU A 54 -6.00 -23.42 14.09
C GLU A 54 -7.11 -23.20 13.05
N SER A 55 -8.22 -22.56 13.43
CA SER A 55 -9.29 -22.17 12.51
C SER A 55 -8.92 -21.00 11.61
N TRP A 56 -7.84 -20.26 11.89
CA TRP A 56 -7.37 -19.13 11.09
C TRP A 56 -6.33 -19.59 10.10
N ARG A 57 -6.40 -19.05 8.88
CA ARG A 57 -5.49 -19.39 7.78
C ARG A 57 -4.61 -18.18 7.46
N LEU A 58 -3.30 -18.37 7.41
CA LEU A 58 -2.37 -17.34 6.95
C LEU A 58 -2.70 -17.01 5.47
N ILE A 59 -2.78 -15.72 5.16
CA ILE A 59 -3.08 -15.22 3.81
C ILE A 59 -2.09 -14.15 3.33
N ALA A 60 -1.39 -13.49 4.25
CA ALA A 60 -0.35 -12.51 3.95
C ALA A 60 0.78 -12.65 4.97
N ALA A 61 2.03 -12.53 4.53
CA ALA A 61 3.20 -12.39 5.39
C ALA A 61 4.34 -11.75 4.60
N GLY A 62 5.03 -10.76 5.18
CA GLY A 62 6.12 -10.08 4.50
C GLY A 62 6.48 -8.72 5.07
N THR A 63 7.35 -8.03 4.35
CA THR A 63 7.50 -6.57 4.42
C THR A 63 6.18 -5.93 3.98
N GLY A 64 5.73 -4.87 4.65
CA GLY A 64 4.53 -4.15 4.25
C GLY A 64 4.70 -3.49 2.87
N ASN A 65 3.58 -3.27 2.17
CA ASN A 65 3.55 -2.69 0.84
C ASN A 65 2.44 -1.65 0.63
N ILE A 66 1.90 -1.09 1.72
CA ILE A 66 1.00 0.07 1.66
C ILE A 66 1.87 1.32 1.52
N GLU A 67 1.73 2.02 0.39
CA GLU A 67 2.34 3.32 0.16
C GLU A 67 1.59 4.42 0.94
N GLN A 68 2.31 5.49 1.30
CA GLN A 68 1.75 6.61 2.06
C GLN A 68 0.82 7.43 1.15
N MET A 69 -0.45 7.59 1.53
CA MET A 69 -1.42 8.37 0.74
C MET A 69 -1.67 9.73 1.40
N TRP A 70 -1.45 10.80 0.64
CA TRP A 70 -1.52 12.17 1.14
C TRP A 70 -2.92 12.79 0.94
N GLY A 71 -3.53 13.26 2.04
CA GLY A 71 -4.66 14.19 1.99
C GLY A 71 -5.97 13.66 1.42
N TRP A 72 -6.18 12.34 1.35
CA TRP A 72 -7.37 11.77 0.68
C TRP A 72 -8.67 11.97 1.50
N ASP A 73 -9.61 12.70 0.89
CA ASP A 73 -10.89 13.14 1.47
C ASP A 73 -11.86 12.01 1.89
N CYS A 74 -11.87 10.88 1.19
CA CYS A 74 -12.90 9.85 1.35
C CYS A 74 -12.51 8.66 2.23
N CYS A 75 -11.19 8.48 2.46
CA CYS A 75 -10.61 7.29 3.08
C CYS A 75 -9.50 7.61 4.10
N GLY A 76 -9.40 8.83 4.63
CA GLY A 76 -8.38 9.19 5.63
C GLY A 76 -6.95 9.34 5.08
N SER A 77 -6.07 9.88 5.92
CA SER A 77 -4.76 10.42 5.51
C SER A 77 -3.62 9.83 6.36
N ASP A 78 -2.48 9.53 5.73
CA ASP A 78 -1.25 9.02 6.38
C ASP A 78 -0.28 10.13 6.79
N GLU A 79 -0.82 11.30 7.12
CA GLU A 79 -0.04 12.47 7.52
C GLU A 79 0.57 12.26 8.90
N PRO A 80 1.91 12.14 9.03
CA PRO A 80 2.55 12.01 10.32
C PRO A 80 2.32 13.29 11.13
N PHE A 81 2.13 13.12 12.43
CA PHE A 81 1.66 14.20 13.29
C PHE A 81 2.31 14.22 14.67
N THR A 82 2.40 15.43 15.22
CA THR A 82 2.81 15.71 16.59
C THR A 82 1.63 16.27 17.38
N LEU A 83 1.40 15.70 18.57
CA LEU A 83 0.41 16.16 19.53
C LEU A 83 0.99 17.26 20.41
N VAL A 84 0.26 18.37 20.48
CA VAL A 84 0.47 19.45 21.42
C VAL A 84 -0.72 19.54 22.38
N GLU A 85 -0.46 19.61 23.69
CA GLU A 85 -1.47 19.73 24.74
C GLU A 85 -1.27 21.03 25.51
N ALA A 86 -2.36 21.75 25.81
CA ALA A 86 -2.33 22.91 26.68
C ALA A 86 -2.31 22.52 28.17
N ASP A 87 -1.60 23.27 29.01
CA ASP A 87 -1.37 22.99 30.46
C ASP A 87 -2.64 22.72 31.30
N GLU A 88 -3.83 23.12 30.82
CA GLU A 88 -5.12 22.87 31.47
C GLU A 88 -5.73 21.48 31.14
N GLY A 89 -5.08 20.65 30.31
CA GLY A 89 -5.29 19.20 30.23
C GLY A 89 -6.50 18.68 29.44
N GLU A 90 -7.21 19.54 28.71
CA GLU A 90 -8.42 19.16 27.95
C GLU A 90 -8.41 19.64 26.48
N ARG A 91 -7.26 20.13 25.98
CA ARG A 91 -7.17 20.79 24.67
C ARG A 91 -5.94 20.33 23.88
N HIS A 92 -6.22 19.45 22.92
CA HIS A 92 -5.26 18.93 21.96
C HIS A 92 -5.24 19.75 20.68
N LEU A 93 -4.05 19.92 20.12
CA LEU A 93 -3.79 20.44 18.78
C LEU A 93 -2.85 19.45 18.08
N PHE A 94 -3.13 19.18 16.81
CA PHE A 94 -2.33 18.28 15.98
C PHE A 94 -1.60 19.09 14.93
N VAL A 95 -0.28 18.95 14.88
CA VAL A 95 0.58 19.52 13.84
C VAL A 95 0.97 18.37 12.93
N SER A 96 0.56 18.38 11.66
CA SER A 96 0.88 17.34 10.68
C SER A 96 1.57 17.89 9.44
N ILE A 97 2.31 17.01 8.77
CA ILE A 97 2.84 17.24 7.42
C ILE A 97 1.81 16.73 6.43
N ALA A 98 1.48 17.51 5.40
CA ALA A 98 0.53 17.13 4.36
C ALA A 98 1.13 17.34 2.96
N GLY A 99 1.17 16.27 2.16
CA GLY A 99 1.60 16.32 0.76
C GLY A 99 0.59 17.02 -0.15
N LEU A 100 1.11 17.73 -1.14
CA LEU A 100 0.36 18.44 -2.17
C LEU A 100 0.52 17.81 -3.56
N GLU A 101 1.54 16.97 -3.78
CA GLU A 101 1.91 16.41 -5.10
C GLU A 101 0.75 15.66 -5.79
N GLU A 102 -0.07 14.93 -5.04
CA GLU A 102 -1.23 14.17 -5.56
C GLU A 102 -2.53 14.99 -5.61
N LEU A 103 -2.54 16.18 -4.99
CA LEU A 103 -3.75 17.00 -4.87
C LEU A 103 -3.89 17.93 -6.09
N GLN A 104 -4.74 17.54 -7.05
CA GLN A 104 -5.03 18.36 -8.24
C GLN A 104 -5.56 19.77 -7.92
N GLY A 105 -6.12 19.99 -6.72
CA GLY A 105 -6.53 21.29 -6.19
C GLY A 105 -5.51 21.98 -5.26
N GLY A 106 -4.33 21.41 -5.06
CA GLY A 106 -3.24 21.94 -4.23
C GLY A 106 -3.67 22.31 -2.81
N LEU A 107 -3.16 23.43 -2.30
CA LEU A 107 -3.46 23.97 -0.97
C LEU A 107 -4.98 24.06 -0.67
N PHE A 108 -5.83 24.36 -1.67
CA PHE A 108 -7.27 24.45 -1.48
C PHE A 108 -7.92 23.08 -1.20
N GLN A 109 -7.43 22.02 -1.84
CA GLN A 109 -7.88 20.66 -1.58
C GLN A 109 -7.38 20.19 -0.20
N ALA A 110 -6.13 20.50 0.14
CA ALA A 110 -5.57 20.23 1.47
C ALA A 110 -6.36 20.91 2.61
N ALA A 111 -6.82 22.15 2.44
CA ALA A 111 -7.55 22.90 3.48
C ALA A 111 -9.09 22.70 3.49
N SER A 112 -9.63 21.85 2.60
CA SER A 112 -11.09 21.73 2.41
C SER A 112 -11.60 20.30 2.16
N PRO A 113 -11.34 19.32 3.05
CA PRO A 113 -11.95 17.99 2.98
C PRO A 113 -13.49 18.00 3.16
N SER A 114 -14.08 19.16 3.53
CA SER A 114 -15.52 19.35 3.72
C SER A 114 -16.18 20.34 2.75
N GLY A 115 -15.44 20.87 1.76
CA GLY A 115 -15.96 21.81 0.76
C GLY A 115 -16.25 23.24 1.28
N SER A 116 -15.91 23.54 2.54
CA SER A 116 -15.95 24.90 3.09
C SER A 116 -14.79 25.74 2.54
N PRO A 117 -15.05 26.91 1.92
CA PRO A 117 -13.97 27.76 1.42
C PRO A 117 -13.23 28.42 2.60
N GLY A 118 -12.01 27.95 2.87
CA GLY A 118 -11.11 28.54 3.86
C GLY A 118 -10.76 30.00 3.54
N ARG A 119 -10.45 30.79 4.57
CA ARG A 119 -9.97 32.16 4.43
C ARG A 119 -8.47 32.15 4.13
N ALA A 120 -8.08 32.77 3.02
CA ALA A 120 -6.67 33.01 2.71
C ALA A 120 -6.02 34.01 3.70
N LEU A 121 -4.79 33.69 4.09
CA LEU A 121 -3.86 34.52 4.86
C LEU A 121 -2.41 34.20 4.42
N THR A 122 -1.44 34.68 5.19
CA THR A 122 -0.01 34.47 4.94
C THR A 122 0.69 34.22 6.27
N VAL A 123 1.57 33.23 6.32
CA VAL A 123 2.37 32.84 7.51
C VAL A 123 3.83 32.75 7.09
N ASP A 124 4.74 33.48 7.75
CA ASP A 124 6.16 33.68 7.35
C ASP A 124 6.44 34.18 5.91
N GLY A 125 5.40 34.50 5.14
CA GLY A 125 5.49 34.87 3.72
C GLY A 125 4.82 33.86 2.80
N ASP A 126 4.51 32.66 3.32
CA ASP A 126 3.93 31.55 2.57
C ASP A 126 2.39 31.65 2.47
N PRO A 127 1.79 31.15 1.37
CA PRO A 127 0.34 30.99 1.25
C PRO A 127 -0.25 30.11 2.36
N ALA A 128 -1.35 30.55 2.95
CA ALA A 128 -2.06 29.77 3.96
C ALA A 128 -3.59 29.89 3.83
N LEU A 129 -4.30 28.85 4.23
CA LEU A 129 -5.76 28.79 4.31
C LEU A 129 -6.19 28.41 5.72
N LEU A 130 -7.03 29.24 6.34
CA LEU A 130 -7.67 28.97 7.62
C LEU A 130 -9.15 28.62 7.41
N THR A 131 -9.53 27.41 7.78
CA THR A 131 -10.93 26.96 7.86
C THR A 131 -11.37 26.96 9.32
N THR A 132 -12.44 27.70 9.65
CA THR A 132 -13.03 27.73 11.00
C THR A 132 -14.36 26.99 11.04
N ASP A 133 -14.84 26.68 12.24
CA ASP A 133 -16.13 26.01 12.49
C ASP A 133 -16.24 24.64 11.81
N LEU A 134 -15.11 23.90 11.73
CA LEU A 134 -15.10 22.54 11.22
C LEU A 134 -16.13 21.67 11.96
N MET A 135 -16.90 20.94 11.18
CA MET A 135 -17.80 19.88 11.62
C MET A 135 -16.98 18.68 12.06
N GLY A 136 -17.00 18.36 13.35
CA GLY A 136 -16.48 17.08 13.85
C GLY A 136 -17.36 15.90 13.41
N PRO A 137 -16.86 14.66 13.52
CA PRO A 137 -17.63 13.44 13.20
C PRO A 137 -18.87 13.27 14.12
N ASP A 138 -18.89 13.92 15.29
CA ASP A 138 -20.06 13.97 16.18
C ASP A 138 -21.12 15.03 15.77
N GLY A 139 -20.90 15.73 14.66
CA GLY A 139 -21.77 16.80 14.16
C GLY A 139 -21.71 18.10 14.97
N ARG A 140 -20.72 18.27 15.86
CA ARG A 140 -20.48 19.54 16.55
C ARG A 140 -19.47 20.39 15.78
N THR A 141 -19.78 21.68 15.63
CA THR A 141 -18.83 22.67 15.13
C THR A 141 -17.90 23.14 16.25
N GLY A 142 -16.66 23.44 15.91
CA GLY A 142 -15.75 24.15 16.83
C GLY A 142 -14.26 23.84 16.69
N GLY A 143 -13.85 23.00 15.73
CA GLY A 143 -12.46 22.92 15.30
C GLY A 143 -12.10 24.06 14.35
N SER A 144 -10.82 24.44 14.34
CA SER A 144 -10.20 25.22 13.27
C SER A 144 -9.06 24.41 12.67
N ASP A 145 -8.76 24.68 11.41
CA ASP A 145 -7.73 24.02 10.61
C ASP A 145 -6.98 25.09 9.82
N LEU A 146 -5.66 25.14 9.99
CA LEU A 146 -4.76 26.03 9.28
C LEU A 146 -3.82 25.17 8.44
N VAL A 147 -3.86 25.32 7.12
CA VAL A 147 -2.88 24.70 6.21
C VAL A 147 -1.99 25.79 5.65
N VAL A 148 -0.67 25.63 5.79
CA VAL A 148 0.36 26.56 5.33
C VAL A 148 1.27 25.83 4.35
N GLU A 149 1.37 26.34 3.13
CA GLU A 149 2.28 25.83 2.09
C GLU A 149 3.74 26.03 2.54
N ARG A 150 4.62 25.04 2.34
CA ARG A 150 6.07 25.13 2.66
C ARG A 150 6.95 24.89 1.44
N SER A 151 6.43 24.15 0.47
CA SER A 151 7.02 23.93 -0.85
C SER A 151 5.92 23.58 -1.86
N ASP A 152 6.29 23.47 -3.14
CA ASP A 152 5.36 23.11 -4.23
C ASP A 152 4.61 21.77 -3.99
N ASP A 153 5.19 20.89 -3.15
CA ASP A 153 4.78 19.53 -2.86
C ASP A 153 4.35 19.28 -1.40
N LEU A 154 4.49 20.24 -0.48
CA LEU A 154 4.27 20.03 0.95
C LEU A 154 3.67 21.24 1.67
N ALA A 155 2.78 20.94 2.62
CA ALA A 155 2.22 21.89 3.57
C ALA A 155 2.35 21.40 5.02
N VAL A 156 2.36 22.35 5.96
CA VAL A 156 2.12 22.09 7.39
C VAL A 156 0.65 22.34 7.69
N ARG A 157 -0.02 21.39 8.32
CA ARG A 157 -1.39 21.52 8.83
C ARG A 157 -1.35 21.64 10.35
N VAL A 158 -2.14 22.57 10.91
CA VAL A 158 -2.40 22.67 12.35
C VAL A 158 -3.91 22.61 12.59
N GLN A 159 -4.35 21.55 13.25
CA GLN A 159 -5.77 21.24 13.47
C GLN A 159 -6.12 21.22 14.96
N GLY A 160 -7.27 21.79 15.33
CA GLY A 160 -7.92 21.56 16.62
C GLY A 160 -8.64 22.79 17.18
N ARG A 161 -8.81 22.85 18.51
CA ARG A 161 -9.53 23.95 19.16
C ARG A 161 -8.56 25.05 19.60
N ALA A 162 -8.23 25.94 18.67
CA ALA A 162 -7.34 27.07 18.90
C ALA A 162 -7.85 28.35 18.25
N SER A 163 -7.33 29.48 18.74
CA SER A 163 -7.39 30.76 18.04
C SER A 163 -6.43 30.78 16.86
N GLU A 164 -6.72 31.59 15.84
CA GLU A 164 -5.85 31.81 14.68
C GLU A 164 -4.40 32.13 15.07
N ALA A 165 -4.18 32.93 16.12
CA ALA A 165 -2.84 33.28 16.59
C ALA A 165 -2.05 32.09 17.16
N GLU A 166 -2.72 31.12 17.80
CA GLU A 166 -2.08 29.90 18.29
C GLU A 166 -1.78 28.93 17.15
N LEU A 167 -2.68 28.81 16.17
CA LEU A 167 -2.46 27.98 14.98
C LEU A 167 -1.28 28.50 14.15
N VAL A 168 -1.22 29.82 13.95
CA VAL A 168 -0.11 30.48 13.25
C VAL A 168 1.20 30.28 14.02
N ALA A 169 1.24 30.57 15.33
CA ALA A 169 2.45 30.40 16.14
C ALA A 169 2.97 28.95 16.17
N LEU A 170 2.08 27.95 16.16
CA LEU A 170 2.48 26.55 15.99
C LEU A 170 3.07 26.30 14.59
N ALA A 171 2.41 26.76 13.53
CA ALA A 171 2.89 26.57 12.16
C ALA A 171 4.24 27.26 11.89
N GLU A 172 4.46 28.46 12.43
CA GLU A 172 5.73 29.22 12.36
C GLU A 172 6.87 28.48 13.11
N ALA A 173 6.55 27.75 14.16
CA ALA A 173 7.52 26.96 14.94
C ALA A 173 7.74 25.52 14.41
N THR A 174 6.96 25.07 13.43
CA THR A 174 7.07 23.72 12.88
C THR A 174 8.34 23.53 12.06
N VAL A 175 9.15 22.56 12.46
CA VAL A 175 10.27 22.05 11.65
C VAL A 175 9.82 20.77 10.93
N VAL A 176 9.74 20.87 9.60
CA VAL A 176 9.52 19.72 8.72
C VAL A 176 10.85 18.95 8.61
N PRO A 177 10.91 17.64 8.96
CA PRO A 177 12.12 16.84 8.81
C PRO A 177 12.47 16.59 7.33
N ASP A 178 13.74 16.33 7.02
CA ASP A 178 14.17 15.93 5.65
C ASP A 178 13.46 14.64 5.15
N ASP A 179 13.02 13.79 6.09
CA ASP A 179 12.17 12.64 5.82
C ASP A 179 10.72 12.98 6.20
N HIS A 180 9.90 13.27 5.20
CA HIS A 180 8.50 13.66 5.36
C HIS A 180 7.59 12.55 5.94
N ARG A 181 8.11 11.32 6.15
CA ARG A 181 7.39 10.24 6.85
C ARG A 181 7.40 10.40 8.37
N LEU A 182 8.34 11.18 8.91
CA LEU A 182 8.50 11.39 10.35
C LEU A 182 7.54 12.47 10.88
N ALA A 183 7.13 12.34 12.14
CA ALA A 183 6.35 13.37 12.82
C ALA A 183 7.11 14.71 12.85
N PRO A 184 6.46 15.86 12.58
CA PRO A 184 7.11 17.17 12.58
C PRO A 184 7.53 17.61 13.99
N ASP A 185 8.69 18.24 14.11
CA ASP A 185 9.17 18.78 15.40
C ASP A 185 8.71 20.25 15.58
N LEU A 186 8.78 20.77 16.81
CA LEU A 186 8.46 22.16 17.14
C LEU A 186 9.64 22.84 17.83
N GLU A 187 10.15 23.93 17.23
CA GLU A 187 11.26 24.69 17.82
C GLU A 187 10.82 25.63 18.96
N GLY A 188 11.50 25.51 20.10
CA GLY A 188 11.36 26.43 21.23
C GLY A 188 10.15 26.15 22.14
N GLU A 189 9.59 27.21 22.73
CA GLU A 189 8.27 27.18 23.37
C GLU A 189 7.28 27.85 22.39
N PRO A 190 6.65 27.09 21.47
CA PRO A 190 5.92 27.65 20.33
C PRO A 190 4.70 28.48 20.76
N VAL A 191 4.03 28.03 21.83
CA VAL A 191 2.94 28.76 22.48
C VAL A 191 3.08 28.61 24.00
N SER A 192 3.00 29.73 24.71
CA SER A 192 3.06 29.74 26.18
C SER A 192 1.92 28.93 26.79
N GLY A 193 2.26 27.94 27.63
CA GLY A 193 1.27 27.06 28.27
C GLY A 193 0.78 25.93 27.36
N MET A 194 1.60 25.53 26.39
CA MET A 194 1.45 24.31 25.61
C MET A 194 2.74 23.48 25.67
N THR A 195 2.60 22.16 25.59
CA THR A 195 3.72 21.21 25.58
C THR A 195 3.55 20.19 24.46
N VAL A 196 4.66 19.77 23.85
CA VAL A 196 4.67 18.59 22.97
C VAL A 196 4.55 17.35 23.83
N VAL A 197 3.58 16.50 23.51
CA VAL A 197 3.28 15.27 24.26
C VAL A 197 3.93 14.05 23.62
N GLY A 198 3.89 13.98 22.29
CA GLY A 198 4.41 12.86 21.50
C GLY A 198 4.01 12.99 20.03
N GLY A 199 4.37 12.01 19.21
CA GLY A 199 4.05 11.99 17.78
C GLY A 199 3.82 10.59 17.24
N VAL A 200 3.34 10.51 16.00
CA VAL A 200 3.12 9.28 15.25
C VAL A 200 3.62 9.47 13.82
N ASP A 201 4.54 8.61 13.39
CA ASP A 201 5.10 8.61 12.04
C ASP A 201 4.13 7.94 11.04
N ALA A 202 4.38 8.13 9.74
CA ALA A 202 3.59 7.54 8.67
C ALA A 202 3.58 6.00 8.76
N SER A 203 4.72 5.37 9.09
CA SER A 203 4.83 3.92 9.34
C SER A 203 3.86 3.44 10.44
N GLY A 204 3.66 4.27 11.48
CA GLY A 204 2.71 4.02 12.57
C GLY A 204 1.24 4.11 12.12
N LEU A 205 0.90 5.10 11.30
CA LEU A 205 -0.44 5.27 10.73
C LEU A 205 -0.79 4.16 9.73
N LEU A 206 0.15 3.81 8.84
CA LEU A 206 0.00 2.74 7.85
C LEU A 206 -0.19 1.36 8.52
N ALA A 207 0.47 1.12 9.66
CA ALA A 207 0.22 -0.08 10.48
C ALA A 207 -1.22 -0.14 11.04
N LEU A 208 -1.85 1.00 11.33
CA LEU A 208 -3.25 1.08 11.78
C LEU A 208 -4.24 0.91 10.61
N ARG A 209 -3.85 1.26 9.39
CA ARG A 209 -4.66 1.09 8.15
C ARG A 209 -4.62 -0.32 7.58
N SER A 210 -4.23 -1.33 8.36
CA SER A 210 -4.07 -2.75 7.97
C SER A 210 -5.30 -3.46 7.37
N THR A 211 -5.79 -3.02 6.21
CA THR A 211 -6.81 -3.74 5.41
C THR A 211 -6.23 -5.06 4.95
N LEU A 212 -6.94 -6.14 5.25
CA LEU A 212 -6.66 -7.47 4.72
C LEU A 212 -7.90 -7.97 3.99
N GLU A 213 -7.84 -7.98 2.67
CA GLU A 213 -8.85 -8.64 1.84
C GLU A 213 -8.33 -9.99 1.34
N VAL A 214 -9.21 -10.99 1.28
CA VAL A 214 -8.81 -12.35 0.89
C VAL A 214 -8.60 -12.39 -0.62
N GLY A 215 -7.33 -12.35 -1.03
CA GLY A 215 -6.91 -12.33 -2.42
C GLY A 215 -6.18 -11.05 -2.83
N GLU A 216 -6.23 -10.00 -2.02
CA GLU A 216 -5.28 -8.91 -2.22
C GLU A 216 -3.90 -9.36 -1.71
N ASP A 217 -2.87 -9.08 -2.50
CA ASP A 217 -1.47 -9.27 -2.09
C ASP A 217 -0.98 -8.04 -1.28
N LEU A 218 -1.90 -7.38 -0.57
CA LEU A 218 -1.59 -6.33 0.40
C LEU A 218 -1.03 -6.98 1.66
N VAL A 219 0.22 -6.62 1.96
CA VAL A 219 0.87 -6.91 3.22
C VAL A 219 0.77 -5.64 4.06
N PRO A 220 0.05 -5.65 5.20
CA PRO A 220 -0.20 -4.45 5.98
C PRO A 220 1.04 -3.65 6.40
N GLY A 221 0.89 -2.33 6.53
CA GLY A 221 1.99 -1.42 6.83
C GLY A 221 2.88 -1.15 5.61
N ASP A 222 4.01 -0.49 5.85
CA ASP A 222 4.97 -0.03 4.85
C ASP A 222 6.23 -0.91 4.75
N ASP A 223 7.25 -0.46 4.01
CA ASP A 223 8.48 -1.22 3.79
C ASP A 223 9.37 -1.36 5.05
N GLU A 224 9.18 -0.48 6.04
CA GLU A 224 9.74 -0.62 7.39
C GLU A 224 8.98 -1.66 8.24
N ALA A 225 7.68 -1.81 8.02
CA ALA A 225 6.83 -2.76 8.73
C ALA A 225 7.17 -4.22 8.41
N ARG A 226 7.00 -5.10 9.41
CA ARG A 226 6.90 -6.54 9.20
C ARG A 226 5.52 -6.98 9.62
N SER A 227 4.86 -7.76 8.79
CA SER A 227 3.44 -8.05 8.96
C SER A 227 3.09 -9.49 8.66
N MET A 228 2.06 -9.98 9.35
CA MET A 228 1.38 -11.23 9.07
C MET A 228 -0.13 -10.98 9.12
N GLY A 229 -0.87 -11.62 8.23
CA GLY A 229 -2.30 -11.48 8.06
C GLY A 229 -2.99 -12.83 7.92
N TRP A 230 -4.10 -13.00 8.63
CA TRP A 230 -4.91 -14.21 8.64
C TRP A 230 -6.37 -13.89 8.32
N ALA A 231 -7.05 -14.85 7.71
CA ALA A 231 -8.49 -14.86 7.57
C ALA A 231 -9.11 -16.09 8.25
N LEU A 232 -10.29 -15.91 8.84
CA LEU A 232 -11.18 -17.04 9.10
C LEU A 232 -11.71 -17.58 7.75
N PRO A 233 -11.69 -18.91 7.53
CA PRO A 233 -12.34 -19.54 6.39
C PRO A 233 -13.79 -19.08 6.27
N ALA A 234 -14.16 -18.63 5.07
CA ALA A 234 -15.51 -18.20 4.77
C ALA A 234 -16.50 -19.37 4.90
N GLY A 235 -17.25 -19.40 6.01
CA GLY A 235 -18.45 -20.20 6.12
C GLY A 235 -19.57 -19.55 5.30
N GLU A 236 -19.79 -20.02 4.08
CA GLU A 236 -20.84 -19.61 3.11
C GLU A 236 -20.98 -18.11 2.73
N PHE A 237 -20.25 -17.18 3.35
CA PHE A 237 -20.42 -15.74 3.15
C PHE A 237 -19.12 -15.00 2.83
N ARG A 238 -19.20 -14.04 1.89
CA ARG A 238 -18.16 -13.04 1.59
C ARG A 238 -17.66 -12.37 2.88
N GLY A 239 -16.37 -12.01 2.92
CA GLY A 239 -15.82 -11.15 3.97
C GLY A 239 -15.80 -11.83 5.34
N GLY A 240 -15.06 -12.94 5.46
CA GLY A 240 -14.70 -13.50 6.76
C GLY A 240 -13.95 -12.46 7.60
N THR A 241 -13.97 -12.62 8.94
CA THR A 241 -13.14 -11.78 9.81
C THR A 241 -11.67 -11.98 9.45
N THR A 242 -10.96 -10.89 9.20
CA THR A 242 -9.50 -10.88 9.04
C THR A 242 -8.83 -10.33 10.28
N ALA A 243 -7.56 -10.69 10.48
CA ALA A 243 -6.74 -10.20 11.57
C ALA A 243 -5.31 -9.98 11.06
N SER A 244 -4.72 -8.86 11.43
CA SER A 244 -3.34 -8.50 11.13
C SER A 244 -2.53 -8.42 12.42
N VAL A 245 -1.24 -8.71 12.31
CA VAL A 245 -0.23 -8.35 13.28
C VAL A 245 0.88 -7.62 12.53
N VAL A 246 1.15 -6.39 12.92
CA VAL A 246 2.12 -5.48 12.29
C VAL A 246 3.13 -5.02 13.33
N VAL A 247 4.41 -5.08 12.98
CA VAL A 247 5.54 -4.63 13.81
C VAL A 247 6.28 -3.53 13.07
N VAL A 248 6.34 -2.34 13.66
CA VAL A 248 7.00 -1.13 13.13
C VAL A 248 8.07 -0.63 14.12
N PRO A 249 8.97 0.29 13.71
CA PRO A 249 9.94 0.89 14.62
C PRO A 249 9.29 1.48 15.88
N ALA A 250 10.02 1.45 16.99
CA ALA A 250 9.50 1.85 18.30
C ALA A 250 9.08 3.33 18.38
N ALA A 251 9.82 4.18 17.67
CA ALA A 251 9.62 5.62 17.66
C ALA A 251 8.34 6.03 16.90
N SER A 252 7.85 5.17 16.00
CA SER A 252 6.78 5.52 15.06
C SER A 252 5.39 5.62 15.68
N ILE A 253 5.21 5.24 16.95
CA ILE A 253 3.92 5.36 17.66
C ILE A 253 4.14 5.76 19.11
N ASP A 254 3.79 7.01 19.45
CA ASP A 254 3.46 7.38 20.82
C ASP A 254 1.98 7.04 21.13
N LEU A 255 1.74 6.29 22.23
CA LEU A 255 0.40 5.83 22.59
C LEU A 255 -0.53 6.97 23.06
N THR A 256 0.00 8.04 23.64
CA THR A 256 -0.78 9.18 24.12
C THR A 256 -1.16 10.09 22.95
N ALA A 257 -0.23 10.33 22.01
CA ALA A 257 -0.53 11.00 20.75
C ALA A 257 -1.62 10.26 19.95
N LEU A 258 -1.51 8.94 19.88
CA LEU A 258 -2.48 8.09 19.19
C LEU A 258 -3.86 8.07 19.89
N GLU A 259 -3.91 7.99 21.23
CA GLU A 259 -5.16 8.04 21.99
C GLU A 259 -5.93 9.34 21.74
N ALA A 260 -5.23 10.50 21.79
CA ALA A 260 -5.82 11.80 21.51
C ALA A 260 -6.43 11.88 20.11
N ARG A 261 -5.70 11.42 19.07
CA ARG A 261 -6.18 11.45 17.68
C ARG A 261 -7.33 10.47 17.45
N ALA A 262 -7.29 9.28 18.04
CA ALA A 262 -8.39 8.30 17.95
C ALA A 262 -9.68 8.86 18.57
N VAL A 263 -9.60 9.54 19.72
CA VAL A 263 -10.75 10.21 20.36
C VAL A 263 -11.28 11.36 19.49
N GLU A 264 -10.41 12.18 18.87
CA GLU A 264 -10.82 13.27 17.98
C GLU A 264 -11.62 12.75 16.77
N LEU A 265 -11.17 11.63 16.17
CA LEU A 265 -11.86 10.95 15.07
C LEU A 265 -13.14 10.20 15.50
N GLY A 266 -13.50 10.24 16.79
CA GLY A 266 -14.72 9.65 17.33
C GLY A 266 -14.63 8.13 17.58
N ALA A 267 -13.43 7.55 17.61
CA ALA A 267 -13.25 6.15 18.01
C ALA A 267 -13.47 5.98 19.53
N THR A 268 -13.88 4.78 19.93
CA THR A 268 -13.91 4.39 21.34
C THR A 268 -12.55 3.86 21.74
N VAL A 269 -11.88 4.54 22.68
CA VAL A 269 -10.58 4.13 23.21
C VAL A 269 -10.71 3.44 24.57
N ALA A 270 -9.84 2.48 24.85
CA ALA A 270 -9.77 1.78 26.12
C ALA A 270 -8.32 1.41 26.49
N GLN A 271 -7.88 1.85 27.66
CA GLN A 271 -6.59 1.44 28.23
C GLN A 271 -6.59 -0.05 28.60
N ALA A 272 -5.51 -0.75 28.25
CA ALA A 272 -5.34 -2.19 28.41
C ALA A 272 -3.90 -2.55 28.82
N GLU A 273 -3.66 -3.83 29.11
CA GLU A 273 -2.34 -4.34 29.48
C GLU A 273 -2.04 -5.68 28.80
N VAL A 274 -0.82 -5.80 28.24
CA VAL A 274 -0.30 -7.03 27.63
C VAL A 274 0.99 -7.43 28.35
N ASP A 275 0.86 -8.31 29.35
CA ASP A 275 1.97 -8.83 30.17
C ASP A 275 2.78 -7.70 30.86
N GLY A 276 2.11 -6.81 31.59
CA GLY A 276 2.73 -5.67 32.26
C GLY A 276 3.09 -4.49 31.35
N ARG A 277 2.92 -4.60 30.02
CA ARG A 277 3.10 -3.50 29.06
C ARG A 277 1.79 -2.74 28.87
N ASN A 278 1.86 -1.41 28.88
CA ASN A 278 0.73 -0.55 28.52
C ASN A 278 0.27 -0.86 27.09
N ALA A 279 -1.04 -0.82 26.86
CA ALA A 279 -1.63 -1.00 25.56
C ALA A 279 -2.88 -0.12 25.38
N LEU A 280 -3.06 0.38 24.17
CA LEU A 280 -4.24 1.15 23.76
C LEU A 280 -5.15 0.28 22.90
N GLY A 281 -6.38 0.10 23.34
CA GLY A 281 -7.46 -0.46 22.52
C GLY A 281 -8.21 0.64 21.80
N ILE A 282 -8.52 0.42 20.52
CA ILE A 282 -9.27 1.33 19.66
C ILE A 282 -10.39 0.52 18.98
N GLU A 283 -11.64 0.93 19.17
CA GLU A 283 -12.83 0.35 18.56
C GLU A 283 -13.60 1.41 17.76
N GLY A 284 -13.86 1.15 16.48
CA GLY A 284 -14.54 2.11 15.61
C GLY A 284 -14.39 1.81 14.11
N PRO A 285 -14.75 2.75 13.22
CA PRO A 285 -14.15 2.80 11.90
C PRO A 285 -12.63 2.99 12.08
N GLN A 286 -11.82 2.24 11.34
CA GLN A 286 -10.37 2.47 11.37
C GLN A 286 -10.04 3.83 10.72
N PHE A 287 -8.76 4.22 10.74
CA PHE A 287 -8.21 5.42 10.09
C PHE A 287 -8.36 5.48 8.54
N ALA A 288 -9.25 4.68 7.93
CA ALA A 288 -9.54 4.70 6.50
C ALA A 288 -10.79 3.93 6.03
N SER A 289 -11.08 2.77 6.65
CA SER A 289 -12.10 1.86 6.15
C SER A 289 -13.46 2.12 6.75
N ARG A 290 -14.48 1.84 5.94
CA ARG A 290 -15.90 1.78 6.33
C ARG A 290 -16.22 0.57 7.21
N ASN A 291 -15.32 -0.41 7.27
CA ASN A 291 -15.47 -1.62 8.06
C ASN A 291 -15.24 -1.32 9.54
N ALA A 292 -16.04 -1.96 10.41
CA ALA A 292 -15.77 -1.93 11.84
C ALA A 292 -14.49 -2.73 12.13
N ALA A 293 -13.60 -2.12 12.92
CA ALA A 293 -12.34 -2.70 13.37
C ALA A 293 -12.22 -2.65 14.90
N THR A 294 -11.47 -3.60 15.43
CA THR A 294 -10.93 -3.54 16.79
C THR A 294 -9.41 -3.65 16.66
N THR A 295 -8.70 -2.69 17.21
CA THR A 295 -7.24 -2.60 17.16
C THR A 295 -6.68 -2.53 18.58
N LEU A 296 -5.55 -3.18 18.80
CA LEU A 296 -4.74 -3.13 20.01
C LEU A 296 -3.34 -2.68 19.62
N VAL A 297 -2.85 -1.62 20.27
CA VAL A 297 -1.50 -1.10 20.07
C VAL A 297 -0.71 -1.22 21.37
N THR A 298 0.51 -1.75 21.31
CA THR A 298 1.41 -1.92 22.46
C THR A 298 2.86 -1.97 21.98
N THR A 299 3.81 -2.26 22.87
CA THR A 299 5.22 -2.51 22.53
C THR A 299 5.52 -4.02 22.59
N THR A 300 6.53 -4.49 21.87
CA THR A 300 7.04 -5.88 21.99
C THR A 300 8.02 -6.02 23.16
N GLU A 301 8.33 -7.25 23.58
CA GLU A 301 9.37 -7.51 24.60
C GLU A 301 10.78 -7.08 24.16
N TRP A 302 11.01 -6.94 22.85
CA TRP A 302 12.25 -6.44 22.25
C TRP A 302 12.18 -4.95 21.87
N GLY A 303 11.13 -4.24 22.32
CA GLY A 303 11.04 -2.78 22.21
C GLY A 303 10.70 -2.25 20.81
N ALA A 304 9.98 -3.01 19.98
CA ALA A 304 9.34 -2.47 18.76
C ALA A 304 7.87 -2.08 19.06
N ALA A 305 7.24 -1.29 18.20
CA ALA A 305 5.80 -1.07 18.29
C ALA A 305 5.04 -2.25 17.66
N LEU A 306 3.90 -2.61 18.23
CA LEU A 306 3.08 -3.76 17.87
C LEU A 306 1.62 -3.33 17.70
N VAL A 307 1.10 -3.45 16.49
CA VAL A 307 -0.32 -3.25 16.16
C VAL A 307 -0.95 -4.62 15.88
N VAL A 308 -2.06 -4.92 16.54
CA VAL A 308 -2.89 -6.10 16.28
C VAL A 308 -4.29 -5.62 15.95
N THR A 309 -4.73 -5.79 14.70
CA THR A 309 -6.06 -5.37 14.25
C THR A 309 -6.88 -6.58 13.87
N ALA A 310 -8.19 -6.53 14.13
CA ALA A 310 -9.15 -7.42 13.50
C ALA A 310 -10.26 -6.60 12.85
N GLN A 311 -10.65 -7.01 11.64
CA GLN A 311 -11.66 -6.35 10.82
C GLN A 311 -12.83 -7.30 10.54
N SER A 312 -14.02 -6.72 10.50
CA SER A 312 -15.17 -7.37 9.89
C SER A 312 -15.07 -7.19 8.37
N GLY A 313 -15.26 -8.27 7.61
CA GLY A 313 -15.39 -8.12 6.16
C GLY A 313 -16.67 -7.38 5.76
N GLU A 314 -16.68 -6.93 4.51
CA GLU A 314 -17.61 -5.97 3.87
C GLU A 314 -19.11 -6.06 4.28
N THR A 315 -19.62 -7.25 4.61
CA THR A 315 -21.03 -7.41 5.01
C THR A 315 -21.35 -6.89 6.43
N GLY A 316 -20.34 -6.59 7.26
CA GLY A 316 -20.49 -6.06 8.62
C GLY A 316 -21.19 -6.99 9.62
N ARG A 317 -21.44 -8.26 9.25
CA ARG A 317 -22.20 -9.24 10.05
C ARG A 317 -21.34 -10.16 10.91
N SER A 318 -20.04 -10.18 10.66
CA SER A 318 -19.08 -11.00 11.39
C SER A 318 -18.78 -10.39 12.75
N ARG A 319 -18.83 -11.20 13.82
CA ARG A 319 -18.46 -10.74 15.16
C ARG A 319 -16.95 -10.49 15.23
N LEU A 320 -16.57 -9.25 15.53
CA LEU A 320 -15.19 -8.90 15.81
C LEU A 320 -14.65 -9.63 17.06
N PRO A 321 -13.37 -10.06 17.06
CA PRO A 321 -12.64 -10.44 18.27
C PRO A 321 -12.65 -9.29 19.28
N SER A 322 -12.77 -9.60 20.57
CA SER A 322 -12.72 -8.55 21.60
C SER A 322 -11.29 -8.05 21.81
N LEU A 323 -11.13 -6.88 22.43
CA LEU A 323 -9.82 -6.38 22.85
C LEU A 323 -9.02 -7.40 23.70
N GLY A 324 -9.72 -8.21 24.53
CA GLY A 324 -9.12 -9.29 25.29
C GLY A 324 -8.68 -10.52 24.47
N ASP A 325 -9.23 -10.69 23.26
CA ASP A 325 -8.78 -11.69 22.28
C ASP A 325 -7.55 -11.18 21.51
N LEU A 326 -7.55 -9.91 21.09
CA LEU A 326 -6.36 -9.29 20.47
C LEU A 326 -5.19 -9.25 21.45
N ALA A 327 -5.45 -8.95 22.73
CA ALA A 327 -4.44 -9.03 23.77
C ALA A 327 -3.93 -10.46 23.98
N ARG A 328 -4.70 -11.49 23.63
CA ARG A 328 -4.21 -12.88 23.67
C ARG A 328 -3.29 -13.19 22.48
N ILE A 329 -3.60 -12.64 21.30
CA ILE A 329 -2.75 -12.73 20.11
C ILE A 329 -1.44 -11.97 20.35
N ALA A 330 -1.48 -10.73 20.86
CA ALA A 330 -0.30 -9.95 21.19
C ALA A 330 0.66 -10.65 22.19
N ARG A 331 0.13 -11.53 23.05
CA ARG A 331 0.92 -12.38 23.96
C ARG A 331 1.66 -13.53 23.29
N THR A 332 1.31 -13.93 22.06
CA THR A 332 1.98 -15.02 21.34
C THR A 332 3.01 -14.53 20.32
N VAL A 333 3.07 -13.21 20.07
CA VAL A 333 4.04 -12.58 19.16
C VAL A 333 5.46 -12.74 19.72
N ARG A 334 6.33 -13.49 19.01
CA ARG A 334 7.71 -13.79 19.42
C ARG A 334 8.70 -13.61 18.27
N PRO A 335 9.96 -13.20 18.53
CA PRO A 335 10.95 -13.01 17.48
C PRO A 335 11.37 -14.37 16.90
N VAL A 336 11.72 -14.40 15.61
CA VAL A 336 12.18 -15.61 14.91
C VAL A 336 13.39 -15.33 14.02
N SER A 337 14.07 -16.39 13.63
CA SER A 337 15.13 -16.34 12.61
C SER A 337 14.56 -16.09 11.21
N ASP A 338 15.34 -15.44 10.36
CA ASP A 338 15.11 -15.22 8.93
C ASP A 338 14.54 -16.47 8.23
N ALA A 339 15.18 -17.64 8.40
CA ALA A 339 14.72 -18.88 7.76
C ALA A 339 13.30 -19.35 8.15
N ARG A 340 12.79 -18.93 9.32
CA ARG A 340 11.40 -19.19 9.75
C ARG A 340 10.45 -18.12 9.23
N TRP A 341 10.93 -16.88 9.09
CA TRP A 341 10.19 -15.81 8.44
C TRP A 341 9.96 -16.10 6.96
N GLU A 342 11.02 -16.39 6.21
CA GLU A 342 10.95 -16.76 4.78
C GLU A 342 10.03 -17.96 4.56
N ALA A 343 10.04 -18.95 5.46
CA ALA A 343 9.10 -20.08 5.39
C ALA A 343 7.63 -19.64 5.53
N ALA A 344 7.34 -18.65 6.37
CA ALA A 344 5.98 -18.11 6.53
C ALA A 344 5.56 -17.20 5.37
N VAL A 345 6.48 -16.43 4.78
CA VAL A 345 6.25 -15.67 3.53
C VAL A 345 5.93 -16.62 2.37
N VAL A 346 6.72 -17.69 2.22
CA VAL A 346 6.47 -18.76 1.25
C VAL A 346 5.15 -19.48 1.51
N GLU A 347 4.79 -19.74 2.76
CA GLU A 347 3.49 -20.34 3.13
C GLU A 347 2.31 -19.43 2.76
N ALA A 348 2.36 -18.14 3.12
CA ALA A 348 1.33 -17.16 2.77
C ALA A 348 1.17 -17.00 1.26
N GLY A 349 2.29 -16.99 0.53
CA GLY A 349 2.33 -16.98 -0.94
C GLY A 349 1.88 -18.28 -1.62
N GLY A 350 1.40 -19.29 -0.87
CA GLY A 350 0.84 -20.54 -1.41
C GLY A 350 1.83 -21.67 -1.64
N GLY A 351 3.10 -21.49 -1.29
CA GLY A 351 4.16 -22.48 -1.42
C GLY A 351 5.37 -22.00 -2.23
N PRO A 352 6.41 -22.83 -2.38
CA PRO A 352 7.67 -22.43 -3.01
C PRO A 352 7.54 -22.20 -4.51
N GLY A 353 8.15 -21.09 -4.97
CA GLY A 353 8.12 -20.65 -6.36
C GLY A 353 6.74 -20.14 -6.79
N LEU A 354 6.46 -20.22 -8.08
CA LEU A 354 5.24 -19.66 -8.67
C LEU A 354 4.04 -20.61 -8.54
N GLN A 355 3.41 -20.58 -7.36
CA GLN A 355 2.14 -21.24 -7.02
C GLN A 355 0.98 -20.22 -7.01
N PRO A 356 -0.30 -20.64 -7.03
CA PRO A 356 -1.41 -19.79 -6.63
C PRO A 356 -1.33 -19.44 -5.13
N ASN A 357 -1.84 -18.28 -4.73
CA ASN A 357 -1.98 -17.89 -3.32
C ASN A 357 -2.90 -18.85 -2.57
N VAL A 358 -2.79 -18.85 -1.23
CA VAL A 358 -3.57 -19.75 -0.38
C VAL A 358 -5.08 -19.55 -0.57
N GLY A 359 -5.75 -20.52 -1.20
CA GLY A 359 -7.18 -20.50 -1.49
C GLY A 359 -7.58 -19.95 -2.87
N ARG A 360 -6.62 -19.67 -3.74
CA ARG A 360 -6.84 -19.36 -5.15
C ARG A 360 -6.46 -20.56 -6.02
N GLU A 361 -6.99 -20.61 -7.23
CA GLU A 361 -6.72 -21.65 -8.21
C GLU A 361 -5.96 -21.07 -9.41
N GLU A 362 -5.08 -21.86 -10.02
CA GLU A 362 -4.39 -21.45 -11.25
C GLU A 362 -5.39 -21.40 -12.42
N ILE A 363 -5.35 -20.29 -13.17
CA ILE A 363 -6.06 -20.17 -14.45
C ILE A 363 -5.09 -20.50 -15.58
N VAL A 364 -3.97 -19.78 -15.66
CA VAL A 364 -2.96 -19.98 -16.71
C VAL A 364 -1.60 -19.41 -16.25
N ARG A 365 -0.50 -20.05 -16.66
CA ARG A 365 0.87 -19.58 -16.43
C ARG A 365 1.65 -19.47 -17.74
N GLY A 366 2.70 -18.67 -17.75
CA GLY A 366 3.59 -18.50 -18.91
C GLY A 366 4.92 -17.83 -18.56
N GLU A 367 5.62 -17.40 -19.60
CA GLU A 367 6.92 -16.73 -19.50
C GLU A 367 6.98 -15.64 -20.58
N SER A 368 7.56 -14.48 -20.27
CA SER A 368 7.88 -13.42 -21.24
C SER A 368 9.29 -12.93 -20.98
N ASP A 369 10.18 -13.03 -21.98
CA ASP A 369 11.60 -12.62 -21.91
C ASP A 369 12.36 -13.07 -20.64
N GLY A 370 12.10 -14.32 -20.19
CA GLY A 370 12.73 -14.90 -19.01
C GLY A 370 12.02 -14.62 -17.68
N LEU A 371 10.93 -13.85 -17.69
CA LEU A 371 10.08 -13.59 -16.53
C LEU A 371 8.88 -14.55 -16.54
N ALA A 372 8.89 -15.53 -15.63
CA ALA A 372 7.76 -16.45 -15.43
C ALA A 372 6.63 -15.77 -14.64
N TRP A 373 5.39 -16.00 -15.09
CA TRP A 373 4.18 -15.37 -14.55
C TRP A 373 3.00 -16.34 -14.43
N LEU A 374 2.05 -16.02 -13.53
CA LEU A 374 0.85 -16.81 -13.22
C LEU A 374 -0.36 -15.91 -13.07
N LEU A 375 -1.42 -16.22 -13.81
CA LEU A 375 -2.79 -15.75 -13.57
C LEU A 375 -3.54 -16.78 -12.72
N GLN A 376 -4.24 -16.30 -11.70
CA GLN A 376 -4.98 -17.10 -10.73
C GLN A 376 -6.40 -16.53 -10.54
N THR A 377 -7.25 -17.27 -9.84
CA THR A 377 -8.58 -16.77 -9.48
C THR A 377 -8.51 -15.61 -8.50
N ASP A 378 -9.51 -14.72 -8.49
CA ASP A 378 -9.59 -13.62 -7.54
C ASP A 378 -9.84 -14.09 -6.09
N GLY A 379 -10.25 -15.35 -5.88
CA GLY A 379 -10.57 -15.92 -4.57
C GLY A 379 -12.02 -15.67 -4.13
N THR A 380 -12.81 -14.97 -4.95
CA THR A 380 -14.26 -14.91 -4.80
C THR A 380 -14.88 -16.24 -5.23
N GLY A 381 -16.01 -16.61 -4.63
CA GLY A 381 -16.71 -17.85 -5.00
C GLY A 381 -17.70 -17.64 -6.16
N PRO A 382 -18.17 -18.73 -6.82
CA PRO A 382 -19.12 -18.69 -7.94
C PRO A 382 -20.36 -17.79 -7.77
N ASN A 383 -20.80 -17.61 -6.52
CA ASN A 383 -22.02 -16.87 -6.16
C ASN A 383 -21.75 -15.40 -5.78
N ALA A 384 -20.54 -14.90 -6.02
CA ALA A 384 -20.13 -13.52 -5.80
C ALA A 384 -20.83 -12.58 -6.81
N ARG A 385 -22.12 -12.30 -6.63
CA ARG A 385 -22.79 -11.19 -7.32
C ARG A 385 -22.47 -9.88 -6.64
N GLY A 386 -21.64 -9.05 -7.26
CA GLY A 386 -21.51 -7.62 -6.99
C GLY A 386 -22.02 -6.86 -8.21
N GLU A 387 -22.70 -5.74 -8.01
CA GLU A 387 -23.13 -4.88 -9.13
C GLU A 387 -21.93 -4.01 -9.57
N GLY A 388 -21.06 -4.58 -10.39
CA GLY A 388 -19.84 -3.94 -10.90
C GLY A 388 -18.97 -4.90 -11.71
N LEU A 389 -18.07 -4.36 -12.53
CA LEU A 389 -17.20 -5.08 -13.49
C LEU A 389 -16.06 -5.91 -12.86
N GLY A 390 -16.25 -6.42 -11.62
CA GLY A 390 -15.20 -7.06 -10.82
C GLY A 390 -15.70 -8.28 -10.03
N ASN A 391 -16.42 -9.19 -10.68
CA ASN A 391 -16.71 -10.54 -10.15
C ASN A 391 -16.66 -11.58 -11.29
N ASP A 392 -15.63 -11.51 -12.13
CA ASP A 392 -15.37 -12.49 -13.19
C ASP A 392 -14.50 -13.67 -12.72
N GLY A 393 -14.07 -13.66 -11.45
CA GLY A 393 -13.28 -14.73 -10.86
C GLY A 393 -11.78 -14.63 -11.14
N VAL A 394 -11.29 -13.52 -11.72
CA VAL A 394 -9.92 -13.37 -12.22
C VAL A 394 -9.16 -12.31 -11.43
N ASP A 395 -8.00 -12.69 -10.90
CA ASP A 395 -7.09 -11.78 -10.20
C ASP A 395 -6.63 -10.64 -11.13
N ASP A 396 -6.71 -9.39 -10.64
CA ASP A 396 -6.30 -8.19 -11.40
C ASP A 396 -4.82 -8.16 -11.74
N CYS A 397 -3.99 -8.99 -11.11
CA CYS A 397 -2.56 -9.01 -11.34
C CYS A 397 -2.03 -10.40 -11.71
N LEU A 398 -1.04 -10.42 -12.60
CA LEU A 398 -0.17 -11.57 -12.72
C LEU A 398 0.79 -11.60 -11.52
N ARG A 399 0.93 -12.78 -10.88
CA ARG A 399 2.06 -13.04 -9.98
C ARG A 399 3.31 -13.35 -10.79
N LEU A 400 4.46 -12.86 -10.36
CA LEU A 400 5.76 -13.08 -10.98
C LEU A 400 6.62 -14.01 -10.11
N GLU A 401 7.58 -14.73 -10.70
CA GLU A 401 8.43 -15.69 -9.98
C GLU A 401 9.23 -15.07 -8.80
N GLY A 402 9.54 -13.78 -8.86
CA GLY A 402 10.20 -13.03 -7.78
C GLY A 402 9.28 -12.64 -6.60
N GLY A 403 7.98 -12.95 -6.65
CA GLY A 403 6.98 -12.49 -5.68
C GLY A 403 6.37 -11.12 -6.00
N GLU A 404 6.96 -10.38 -6.94
CA GLU A 404 6.38 -9.16 -7.54
C GLU A 404 5.07 -9.46 -8.29
N ARG A 405 4.31 -8.40 -8.61
CA ARG A 405 3.08 -8.47 -9.39
C ARG A 405 3.11 -7.52 -10.57
N ALA A 406 2.47 -7.92 -11.67
CA ALA A 406 2.10 -7.03 -12.76
C ALA A 406 0.58 -6.84 -12.74
N CYS A 407 0.14 -5.78 -12.05
CA CYS A 407 -1.28 -5.45 -11.89
C CYS A 407 -1.83 -4.74 -13.13
N ALA A 408 -3.07 -5.06 -13.47
CA ALA A 408 -3.73 -4.58 -14.65
C ALA A 408 -4.87 -3.60 -14.30
N GLU A 409 -4.74 -2.37 -14.77
CA GLU A 409 -5.79 -1.36 -14.67
C GLU A 409 -7.00 -1.78 -15.53
N ILE A 410 -8.20 -1.60 -14.99
CA ILE A 410 -9.47 -1.90 -15.66
C ILE A 410 -9.80 -0.76 -16.64
N TYR A 411 -9.60 -1.02 -17.94
CA TYR A 411 -10.05 -0.10 -19.01
C TYR A 411 -11.39 -0.59 -19.57
N GLY A 412 -12.45 0.20 -19.34
CA GLY A 412 -13.79 -0.10 -19.83
C GLY A 412 -13.91 0.09 -21.34
N GLY A 413 -13.57 -0.95 -22.11
CA GLY A 413 -13.55 -0.95 -23.59
C GLY A 413 -14.85 -0.45 -24.21
N HIS A 414 -14.76 0.59 -25.06
CA HIS A 414 -15.91 1.15 -25.78
C HIS A 414 -15.88 0.77 -27.27
N SER A 415 -16.48 -0.37 -27.65
CA SER A 415 -16.64 -0.72 -29.06
C SER A 415 -17.71 0.16 -29.74
N ASP A 416 -17.30 1.19 -30.45
CA ASP A 416 -18.20 2.15 -31.09
C ASP A 416 -18.80 1.60 -32.40
N ARG A 417 -19.71 0.61 -32.30
CA ARG A 417 -20.66 0.24 -33.37
C ARG A 417 -21.87 -0.53 -32.84
N ALA A 418 -23.05 -0.14 -33.33
CA ALA A 418 -24.32 -0.73 -32.92
C ALA A 418 -24.41 -2.24 -33.23
N ALA A 419 -24.84 -3.01 -32.23
CA ALA A 419 -25.19 -4.43 -32.24
C ALA A 419 -24.03 -5.46 -32.27
N GLN A 420 -23.25 -5.52 -31.19
CA GLN A 420 -23.22 -6.66 -30.25
C GLN A 420 -22.97 -6.14 -28.82
N PRO A 421 -23.42 -6.82 -27.74
CA PRO A 421 -22.83 -6.62 -26.42
C PRO A 421 -21.38 -7.12 -26.45
N VAL A 422 -20.45 -6.40 -25.84
CA VAL A 422 -19.07 -6.89 -25.70
C VAL A 422 -19.04 -7.82 -24.51
N ASP A 423 -18.93 -9.13 -24.78
CA ASP A 423 -18.83 -10.18 -23.75
C ASP A 423 -17.40 -10.30 -23.16
N ALA A 424 -16.51 -9.35 -23.51
CA ALA A 424 -15.09 -9.32 -23.18
C ALA A 424 -14.71 -8.08 -22.36
N ALA A 425 -13.90 -8.26 -21.32
CA ALA A 425 -13.20 -7.20 -20.59
C ALA A 425 -11.69 -7.23 -20.87
N LEU A 426 -11.08 -6.06 -21.01
CA LEU A 426 -9.62 -5.89 -21.18
C LEU A 426 -9.05 -5.21 -19.93
N ARG A 427 -8.00 -5.78 -19.35
CA ARG A 427 -7.20 -5.14 -18.29
C ARG A 427 -5.76 -4.96 -18.78
N ARG A 428 -5.14 -3.83 -18.47
CA ARG A 428 -3.77 -3.48 -18.92
C ARG A 428 -2.81 -3.30 -17.76
N GLY A 429 -1.75 -4.12 -17.71
CA GLY A 429 -0.65 -3.96 -16.75
C GLY A 429 0.69 -3.68 -17.43
N ALA A 430 1.74 -3.49 -16.61
CA ALA A 430 3.12 -3.41 -17.05
C ALA A 430 3.97 -4.48 -16.35
N LEU A 431 4.87 -5.14 -17.09
CA LEU A 431 5.90 -6.01 -16.55
C LEU A 431 7.14 -5.19 -16.14
N PRO A 432 7.99 -5.68 -15.21
CA PRO A 432 9.27 -5.04 -14.86
C PRO A 432 10.25 -4.83 -16.02
N ASN A 433 10.11 -5.54 -17.15
CA ASN A 433 10.90 -5.32 -18.36
C ASN A 433 10.37 -4.15 -19.24
N GLY A 434 9.23 -3.56 -18.89
CA GLY A 434 8.54 -2.50 -19.62
C GLY A 434 7.46 -2.97 -20.60
N ASP A 435 7.29 -4.28 -20.84
CA ASP A 435 6.22 -4.80 -21.70
C ASP A 435 4.83 -4.53 -21.09
N GLN A 436 3.83 -4.36 -21.95
CA GLN A 436 2.43 -4.36 -21.54
C GLN A 436 1.93 -5.80 -21.33
N VAL A 437 1.22 -6.03 -20.22
CA VAL A 437 0.36 -7.19 -20.04
C VAL A 437 -1.06 -6.82 -20.49
N VAL A 438 -1.68 -7.68 -21.29
CA VAL A 438 -3.12 -7.61 -21.57
C VAL A 438 -3.76 -8.89 -21.04
N VAL A 439 -4.63 -8.74 -20.03
CA VAL A 439 -5.52 -9.80 -19.55
C VAL A 439 -6.87 -9.61 -20.23
N ILE A 440 -7.39 -10.69 -20.81
CA ILE A 440 -8.62 -10.69 -21.60
C ILE A 440 -9.58 -11.68 -20.95
N ILE A 441 -10.78 -11.23 -20.63
CA ILE A 441 -11.73 -12.00 -19.83
C ILE A 441 -13.06 -12.03 -20.59
N GLU A 442 -13.51 -13.22 -21.00
CA GLU A 442 -14.73 -13.41 -21.79
C GLU A 442 -15.76 -14.25 -21.04
N THR A 443 -17.04 -14.15 -21.41
CA THR A 443 -18.08 -15.09 -20.92
C THR A 443 -17.78 -16.53 -21.38
N ALA A 444 -18.15 -17.53 -20.58
CA ALA A 444 -17.96 -18.93 -20.93
C ALA A 444 -18.77 -19.36 -22.17
N GLU A 445 -19.89 -18.68 -22.46
CA GLU A 445 -20.72 -18.90 -23.65
C GLU A 445 -20.11 -18.33 -24.95
N SER A 446 -19.07 -17.48 -24.85
CA SER A 446 -18.37 -16.93 -26.01
C SER A 446 -17.86 -18.05 -26.95
N PRO A 447 -18.02 -17.92 -28.29
CA PRO A 447 -17.45 -18.86 -29.26
C PRO A 447 -15.93 -18.77 -29.40
N THR A 448 -15.29 -17.76 -28.79
CA THR A 448 -13.83 -17.60 -28.83
C THR A 448 -13.13 -18.67 -27.99
N SER A 449 -12.01 -19.16 -28.52
CA SER A 449 -11.09 -20.07 -27.80
C SER A 449 -9.62 -19.65 -27.86
N VAL A 450 -9.25 -18.74 -28.76
CA VAL A 450 -7.90 -18.17 -28.86
C VAL A 450 -7.98 -16.69 -29.15
N VAL A 451 -7.18 -15.87 -28.46
CA VAL A 451 -6.93 -14.48 -28.87
C VAL A 451 -5.57 -14.36 -29.56
N ARG A 452 -5.49 -13.57 -30.63
CA ARG A 452 -4.28 -13.34 -31.43
C ARG A 452 -3.95 -11.85 -31.51
N ALA A 453 -2.79 -11.47 -30.99
CA ALA A 453 -2.19 -10.16 -31.22
C ALA A 453 -1.29 -10.21 -32.46
N THR A 454 -1.47 -9.29 -33.41
CA THR A 454 -0.68 -9.19 -34.66
C THR A 454 -0.13 -7.78 -34.83
N GLY A 455 1.19 -7.63 -34.89
CA GLY A 455 1.89 -6.34 -35.05
C GLY A 455 3.30 -6.55 -35.60
N ASP A 456 3.85 -5.59 -36.35
CA ASP A 456 5.21 -5.60 -36.92
C ASP A 456 5.64 -6.89 -37.66
N GLY A 457 4.68 -7.59 -38.26
CA GLY A 457 4.92 -8.85 -38.98
C GLY A 457 5.08 -10.08 -38.08
N ALA A 458 4.91 -9.94 -36.77
CA ALA A 458 4.78 -11.02 -35.81
C ALA A 458 3.31 -11.25 -35.42
N ALA A 459 2.99 -12.48 -35.01
CA ALA A 459 1.73 -12.81 -34.38
C ALA A 459 2.01 -13.61 -33.10
N ARG A 460 1.34 -13.25 -32.00
CA ARG A 460 1.33 -13.96 -30.71
C ARG A 460 -0.10 -14.41 -30.45
N SER A 461 -0.29 -15.62 -29.92
CA SER A 461 -1.61 -16.16 -29.61
C SER A 461 -1.65 -16.77 -28.22
N ALA A 462 -2.76 -16.57 -27.52
CA ALA A 462 -3.03 -17.11 -26.20
C ALA A 462 -4.39 -17.83 -26.20
N PRO A 463 -4.49 -19.05 -25.65
CA PRO A 463 -5.78 -19.72 -25.48
C PRO A 463 -6.60 -19.03 -24.38
N LEU A 464 -7.91 -19.00 -24.55
CA LEU A 464 -8.86 -18.67 -23.48
C LEU A 464 -9.10 -19.91 -22.62
N VAL A 465 -8.72 -19.84 -21.35
CA VAL A 465 -8.83 -20.92 -20.38
C VAL A 465 -10.02 -20.64 -19.46
N ALA A 466 -10.87 -21.64 -19.21
CA ALA A 466 -12.02 -21.50 -18.32
C ALA A 466 -11.57 -21.15 -16.89
N VAL A 467 -12.24 -20.19 -16.26
CA VAL A 467 -11.95 -19.75 -14.89
C VAL A 467 -12.57 -20.73 -13.89
N PRO A 468 -11.80 -21.37 -12.99
CA PRO A 468 -12.30 -22.42 -12.11
C PRO A 468 -13.47 -21.95 -11.21
N GLY A 469 -14.67 -22.46 -11.47
CA GLY A 469 -15.87 -22.14 -10.70
C GLY A 469 -16.66 -20.91 -11.17
N HIS A 470 -16.28 -20.26 -12.27
CA HIS A 470 -16.97 -19.08 -12.80
C HIS A 470 -17.47 -19.32 -14.23
N ASP A 471 -18.47 -18.55 -14.65
CA ASP A 471 -19.05 -18.60 -16.01
C ASP A 471 -18.22 -17.73 -17.00
N THR A 472 -16.89 -17.77 -16.88
CA THR A 472 -15.92 -16.94 -17.61
C THR A 472 -14.72 -17.74 -18.12
N LYS A 473 -13.99 -17.16 -19.08
CA LYS A 473 -12.69 -17.61 -19.58
C LYS A 473 -11.69 -16.46 -19.49
N ALA A 474 -10.40 -16.74 -19.33
CA ALA A 474 -9.36 -15.72 -19.38
C ALA A 474 -8.17 -16.12 -20.26
N ALA A 475 -7.52 -15.13 -20.87
CA ALA A 475 -6.28 -15.25 -21.63
C ALA A 475 -5.31 -14.13 -21.24
N VAL A 476 -4.01 -14.38 -21.44
CA VAL A 476 -2.94 -13.42 -21.13
C VAL A 476 -2.03 -13.28 -22.36
N LEU A 477 -1.77 -12.04 -22.78
CA LEU A 477 -0.84 -11.70 -23.84
C LEU A 477 0.16 -10.65 -23.34
N THR A 478 1.42 -10.75 -23.78
CA THR A 478 2.42 -9.70 -23.58
C THR A 478 2.68 -8.97 -24.90
N LEU A 479 2.65 -7.64 -24.84
CA LEU A 479 2.82 -6.72 -25.97
C LEU A 479 3.96 -5.73 -25.65
N ALA A 480 4.50 -5.07 -26.66
CA ALA A 480 5.52 -4.05 -26.46
C ALA A 480 4.98 -2.85 -25.65
N ALA A 481 5.88 -2.15 -24.94
CA ALA A 481 5.57 -0.97 -24.12
C ALA A 481 4.73 0.10 -24.86
N ASP A 482 5.00 0.28 -26.14
CA ASP A 482 4.40 1.26 -27.06
C ASP A 482 3.24 0.71 -27.89
N ALA A 483 2.73 -0.48 -27.56
CA ALA A 483 1.63 -1.11 -28.30
C ALA A 483 0.31 -0.30 -28.19
N GLU A 484 -0.32 -0.07 -29.34
CA GLU A 484 -1.64 0.54 -29.49
C GLU A 484 -2.60 -0.47 -30.13
N LEU A 485 -3.62 -0.89 -29.39
CA LEU A 485 -4.65 -1.83 -29.87
C LEU A 485 -5.59 -1.14 -30.86
N ARG A 486 -5.72 -1.69 -32.07
CA ARG A 486 -6.56 -1.12 -33.14
C ARG A 486 -7.29 -2.17 -33.98
N CYS A 487 -8.54 -1.88 -34.35
CA CYS A 487 -9.32 -2.66 -35.33
C CYS A 487 -9.45 -1.98 -36.71
N ASP A 488 -9.92 -2.74 -37.69
CA ASP A 488 -10.05 -2.28 -39.08
C ASP A 488 -11.03 -1.09 -39.22
N GLY A 489 -10.52 0.01 -39.78
CA GLY A 489 -11.32 1.18 -40.14
C GLY A 489 -11.44 2.25 -39.05
N GLU A 490 -10.66 2.15 -37.98
CA GLU A 490 -10.44 3.25 -37.05
C GLU A 490 -9.54 4.35 -37.63
N GLY A 491 -9.32 5.41 -36.85
CA GLY A 491 -8.50 6.57 -37.23
C GLY A 491 -7.00 6.28 -37.37
N PRO A 492 -6.18 7.31 -37.68
CA PRO A 492 -4.74 7.17 -37.73
C PRO A 492 -4.17 6.79 -36.36
N ALA A 493 -3.15 5.93 -36.36
CA ALA A 493 -2.37 5.55 -35.19
C ALA A 493 -1.69 6.75 -34.53
N THR A 494 -1.46 6.69 -33.21
CA THR A 494 -0.68 7.72 -32.52
C THR A 494 0.77 7.69 -33.01
N PRO A 495 1.35 8.84 -33.41
CA PRO A 495 2.73 8.87 -33.90
C PRO A 495 3.72 8.38 -32.84
N GLY A 496 4.43 7.29 -33.14
CA GLY A 496 5.43 6.69 -32.25
C GLY A 496 4.99 5.39 -31.59
N ASN A 497 3.71 5.00 -31.69
CA ASN A 497 3.20 3.73 -31.17
C ASN A 497 3.25 2.61 -32.22
N THR A 498 3.47 1.38 -31.75
CA THR A 498 3.39 0.16 -32.55
C THR A 498 1.94 -0.33 -32.63
N VAL A 499 1.37 -0.40 -33.84
CA VAL A 499 -0.02 -0.83 -34.03
C VAL A 499 -0.14 -2.35 -33.89
N VAL A 500 -0.98 -2.78 -32.96
CA VAL A 500 -1.30 -4.19 -32.71
C VAL A 500 -2.80 -4.41 -32.98
N ARG A 501 -3.12 -5.36 -33.86
CA ARG A 501 -4.48 -5.87 -34.04
C ARG A 501 -4.70 -7.03 -33.08
N LEU A 502 -5.70 -6.93 -32.21
CA LEU A 502 -6.08 -7.99 -31.27
C LEU A 502 -7.36 -8.67 -31.78
N GLU A 503 -7.27 -9.95 -32.12
CA GLU A 503 -8.34 -10.71 -32.77
C GLU A 503 -8.81 -11.88 -31.92
N GLU A 504 -10.13 -11.99 -31.74
CA GLU A 504 -10.80 -13.15 -31.16
C GLU A 504 -10.99 -14.22 -32.24
N LEU A 505 -10.55 -15.46 -31.99
CA LEU A 505 -10.64 -16.58 -32.91
C LEU A 505 -11.49 -17.73 -32.35
N ASP A 506 -12.29 -18.36 -33.21
CA ASP A 506 -12.99 -19.61 -32.91
C ASP A 506 -12.06 -20.85 -32.96
N ASP A 507 -12.59 -22.02 -32.59
CA ASP A 507 -11.90 -23.33 -32.69
C ASP A 507 -11.44 -23.68 -34.12
N GLY A 508 -11.98 -23.03 -35.15
CA GLY A 508 -11.56 -23.15 -36.54
C GLY A 508 -10.40 -22.21 -36.92
N GLY A 509 -9.99 -21.31 -36.03
CA GLY A 509 -9.01 -20.25 -36.27
C GLY A 509 -9.56 -19.05 -37.07
N SER A 510 -10.89 -18.94 -37.20
CA SER A 510 -11.56 -17.84 -37.89
C SER A 510 -11.72 -16.66 -36.96
N THR A 511 -11.41 -15.45 -37.43
CA THR A 511 -11.66 -14.22 -36.65
C THR A 511 -13.16 -14.03 -36.46
N VAL A 512 -13.63 -14.10 -35.20
CA VAL A 512 -15.02 -13.84 -34.79
C VAL A 512 -15.23 -12.41 -34.30
N GLY A 513 -14.18 -11.79 -33.76
CA GLY A 513 -14.20 -10.42 -33.26
C GLY A 513 -12.82 -9.76 -33.20
N CYS A 514 -12.79 -8.51 -32.75
CA CYS A 514 -11.58 -7.69 -32.69
C CYS A 514 -11.71 -6.71 -31.51
N LEU A 515 -10.64 -6.61 -30.72
CA LEU A 515 -10.63 -5.99 -29.40
C LEU A 515 -9.79 -4.70 -29.37
N THR A 516 -10.34 -3.64 -28.77
CA THR A 516 -9.66 -2.36 -28.52
C THR A 516 -10.04 -1.77 -27.15
N TRP A 517 -9.25 -0.79 -26.72
CA TRP A 517 -9.54 0.09 -25.59
C TRP A 517 -10.79 0.96 -25.81
#